data_AF-A0A850RWJ4-F1
#
_entry.id   AF-A0A850RWJ4-F1
#
_cell.length_a   1.000
_cell.length_b   1.000
_cell.length_c   1.000
_cell.angle_alpha   90.00
_cell.angle_beta   90.00
_cell.angle_gamma   90.00
#
_symmetry.space_group_name_H-M   'P 1'
#
loop_
_entity.id
_entity.type
_entity.pdbx_description
1 polymer ?
#
loop_
_entity_poly.entity_id
_entity_poly.type
_entity_poly.pdbx_seq_one_letter_code
_entity_poly.pdbx_strand_id
1 'polypeptide(L)'
;MSHSEKTTYANADQWRAAAMARSLTIPAEISEQRQQAAACHNIQEGVTDSDTLLDQQLYIRGKMELDEYQEYLLFKHGQAG
;
A
#
# COMPACT_ATOMS: atom_id res chain seq x y z
N MET A 1 -1.07 21.40 -8.13
CA MET A 1 0.05 20.55 -8.60
C MET A 1 1.04 20.47 -7.46
N SER A 2 0.92 19.43 -6.62
CA SER A 2 1.77 19.30 -5.42
C SER A 2 2.85 18.27 -5.69
N HIS A 3 4.04 18.81 -5.99
CA HIS A 3 5.38 18.31 -5.66
C HIS A 3 5.50 16.79 -5.47
N SER A 4 5.77 16.08 -6.56
CA SER A 4 6.48 14.79 -6.49
C SER A 4 7.92 15.08 -6.08
N GLU A 5 8.16 15.31 -4.79
CA GLU A 5 9.48 15.07 -4.23
C GLU A 5 9.79 13.60 -4.51
N LYS A 6 10.79 13.34 -5.35
CA LYS A 6 11.37 12.01 -5.53
C LYS A 6 12.07 11.63 -4.22
N THR A 7 11.30 11.36 -3.18
CA THR A 7 11.80 10.87 -1.91
C THR A 7 12.38 9.50 -2.20
N THR A 8 13.72 9.45 -2.29
CA THR A 8 14.43 8.19 -2.48
C THR A 8 14.39 7.48 -1.13
N TYR A 9 13.42 6.58 -0.97
CA TYR A 9 13.30 5.77 0.24
C TYR A 9 14.47 4.78 0.30
N ALA A 10 15.09 4.62 1.47
CA ALA A 10 16.21 3.69 1.61
C ALA A 10 15.75 2.22 1.59
N ASN A 11 14.52 1.97 2.08
CA ASN A 11 13.89 0.65 2.13
C ASN A 11 12.35 0.77 2.11
N ALA A 12 11.68 -0.36 1.91
CA ALA A 12 10.22 -0.42 1.81
C ALA A 12 9.51 0.10 3.07
N ASP A 13 10.06 -0.15 4.27
CA ASP A 13 9.48 0.33 5.52
C ASP A 13 9.40 1.86 5.58
N GLN A 14 10.44 2.55 5.12
CA GLN A 14 10.43 4.01 5.03
C GLN A 14 9.37 4.52 4.06
N TRP A 15 9.22 3.87 2.90
CA TRP A 15 8.18 4.25 1.93
C TRP A 15 6.79 4.02 2.51
N ARG A 16 6.54 2.85 3.08
CA ARG A 16 5.28 2.50 3.73
C ARG A 16 4.91 3.48 4.83
N ALA A 17 5.86 3.80 5.72
CA ALA A 17 5.65 4.76 6.80
C ALA A 17 5.31 6.16 6.26
N ALA A 18 6.06 6.63 5.26
CA ALA A 18 5.80 7.92 4.63
C ALA A 18 4.43 7.97 3.94
N ALA A 19 4.04 6.90 3.24
CA ALA A 19 2.73 6.80 2.61
C ALA A 19 1.60 6.75 3.65
N MET A 20 1.74 5.98 4.73
CA MET A 20 0.75 5.95 5.81
C MET A 20 0.50 7.31 6.46
N ALA A 21 1.53 8.16 6.56
CA ALA A 21 1.43 9.51 7.11
C ALA A 21 0.66 10.50 6.21
N ARG A 22 0.43 10.16 4.92
CA ARG A 22 -0.31 11.03 3.99
C ARG A 22 -1.78 11.15 4.38
N SER A 23 -2.43 12.24 3.98
CA SER A 23 -3.89 12.37 4.08
C SER A 23 -4.59 11.28 3.25
N LEU A 24 -5.78 10.87 3.67
CA LEU A 24 -6.61 9.98 2.86
C LEU A 24 -7.02 10.71 1.58
N THR A 25 -6.84 10.09 0.42
CA THR A 25 -7.26 10.65 -0.87
C THR A 25 -8.61 10.12 -1.34
N ILE A 26 -9.10 9.03 -0.73
CA ILE A 26 -10.35 8.37 -1.11
C ILE A 26 -11.44 8.53 -0.03
N PRO A 27 -12.72 8.51 -0.44
CA PRO A 27 -13.84 8.42 0.50
C PRO A 27 -13.81 7.13 1.32
N ALA A 28 -14.39 7.18 2.53
CA ALA A 28 -14.49 6.03 3.43
C ALA A 28 -15.20 4.83 2.78
N GLU A 29 -16.27 5.07 2.01
CA GLU A 29 -17.00 4.01 1.31
C GLU A 29 -16.12 3.22 0.32
N ILE A 30 -15.25 3.90 -0.43
CA ILE A 30 -14.31 3.25 -1.35
C ILE A 30 -13.27 2.44 -0.56
N SER A 31 -12.81 2.97 0.59
CA SER A 31 -11.89 2.24 1.46
C SER A 31 -12.54 0.96 2.01
N GLU A 32 -13.81 1.02 2.41
CA GLU A 32 -14.55 -0.15 2.90
C GLU A 32 -14.75 -1.19 1.80
N GLN A 33 -15.12 -0.77 0.59
CA GLN A 33 -15.24 -1.67 -0.57
C GLN A 33 -13.90 -2.38 -0.86
N ARG A 34 -12.79 -1.64 -0.87
CA ARG A 34 -11.45 -2.21 -1.05
C ARG A 34 -11.08 -3.16 0.08
N GLN A 35 -11.43 -2.83 1.32
CA GLN A 35 -11.16 -3.68 2.48
C GLN A 35 -11.94 -5.00 2.42
N GLN A 36 -13.21 -4.97 2.03
CA GLN A 36 -14.02 -6.18 1.88
C GLN A 36 -13.47 -7.08 0.77
N ALA A 37 -13.12 -6.51 -0.38
CA ALA A 37 -12.53 -7.25 -1.49
C ALA A 37 -11.20 -7.92 -1.08
N ALA A 38 -10.32 -7.17 -0.39
CA ALA A 38 -9.06 -7.69 0.11
C ALA A 38 -9.25 -8.79 1.16
N ALA A 39 -10.21 -8.64 2.08
CA ALA A 39 -10.52 -9.65 3.08
C ALA A 39 -11.01 -10.96 2.45
N CYS A 40 -11.91 -10.89 1.47
CA CYS A 40 -12.37 -12.06 0.72
C CYS A 40 -11.20 -12.77 0.02
N HIS A 41 -10.33 -12.01 -0.66
CA HIS A 41 -9.15 -12.54 -1.33
C HIS A 41 -8.18 -13.20 -0.34
N ASN A 42 -7.89 -12.56 0.79
CA ASN A 42 -6.97 -13.10 1.80
C ASN A 42 -7.49 -14.41 2.41
N ILE A 43 -8.81 -14.52 2.61
CA ILE A 43 -9.42 -15.77 3.07
C ILE A 43 -9.28 -16.87 2.01
N GLN A 44 -9.53 -16.53 0.74
CA GLN A 44 -9.44 -17.48 -0.37
C GLN A 44 -8.01 -18.00 -0.60
N GLU A 45 -7.02 -17.12 -0.52
CA GLU A 45 -5.61 -17.44 -0.77
C GLU A 45 -4.83 -17.81 0.50
N GLY A 46 -5.47 -17.79 1.68
CA GLY A 46 -4.82 -18.09 2.97
C GLY A 46 -3.75 -17.07 3.38
N VAL A 47 -3.86 -15.81 2.92
CA VAL A 47 -2.91 -14.74 3.25
C VAL A 47 -3.10 -14.35 4.71
N THR A 48 -2.12 -14.70 5.53
CA THR A 48 -2.08 -14.40 6.97
C THR A 48 -0.83 -13.65 7.40
N ASP A 49 0.12 -13.47 6.47
CA ASP A 49 1.36 -12.74 6.70
C ASP A 49 1.08 -11.28 7.05
N SER A 50 1.51 -10.86 8.24
CA SER A 50 1.21 -9.53 8.77
C SER A 50 1.81 -8.41 7.92
N ASP A 51 2.97 -8.64 7.31
CA ASP A 51 3.65 -7.65 6.49
C ASP A 51 2.90 -7.40 5.17
N THR A 52 2.43 -8.48 4.53
CA THR A 52 1.54 -8.42 3.36
C THR A 52 0.22 -7.72 3.68
N LEU A 53 -0.40 -8.04 4.82
CA LEU A 53 -1.65 -7.41 5.24
C LEU A 53 -1.48 -5.91 5.52
N LEU A 54 -0.34 -5.50 6.07
CA LEU A 54 0.00 -4.09 6.29
C LEU A 54 0.23 -3.36 4.96
N ASP A 55 0.89 -4.00 4.00
CA ASP A 55 1.12 -3.40 2.69
C ASP A 55 -0.19 -3.16 1.93
N GLN A 56 -1.13 -4.10 2.00
CA GLN A 56 -2.46 -3.93 1.38
C GLN A 56 -3.17 -2.67 1.90
N GLN A 57 -2.92 -2.22 3.13
CA GLN A 57 -3.49 -0.98 3.68
C GLN A 57 -3.08 0.27 2.90
N LEU A 58 -1.94 0.25 2.20
CA LEU A 58 -1.49 1.36 1.37
C LEU A 58 -2.50 1.66 0.25
N TYR A 59 -2.94 0.62 -0.46
CA TYR A 59 -3.94 0.76 -1.50
C TYR A 59 -5.37 0.85 -0.95
N ILE A 60 -5.71 0.01 0.04
CA ILE A 60 -7.06 -0.04 0.62
C ILE A 60 -7.49 1.33 1.15
N ARG A 61 -6.60 2.03 1.85
CA ARG A 61 -6.90 3.32 2.49
C ARG A 61 -6.64 4.53 1.57
N GLY A 62 -6.28 4.30 0.30
CA GLY A 62 -5.93 5.37 -0.63
C GLY A 62 -4.72 6.18 -0.17
N LYS A 63 -3.70 5.51 0.38
CA LYS A 63 -2.40 6.12 0.69
C LYS A 63 -1.47 6.07 -0.52
N MET A 64 -1.75 5.11 -1.41
CA MET A 64 -1.17 4.93 -2.73
C MET A 64 -2.28 4.63 -3.72
N GLU A 65 -2.14 5.18 -4.93
CA GLU A 65 -2.87 4.68 -6.09
C GLU A 65 -2.28 3.34 -6.55
N LEU A 66 -3.01 2.61 -7.41
CA LEU A 66 -2.61 1.27 -7.83
C LEU A 66 -1.20 1.24 -8.46
N ASP A 67 -0.88 2.21 -9.30
CA ASP A 67 0.42 2.29 -9.97
C ASP A 67 1.57 2.48 -8.98
N GLU A 68 1.42 3.41 -8.03
CA GLU A 68 2.41 3.63 -6.96
C GLU A 68 2.54 2.40 -6.05
N TYR A 69 1.42 1.74 -5.75
CA TYR A 69 1.43 0.52 -4.95
C TYR A 69 2.19 -0.63 -5.64
N GLN A 70 2.05 -0.76 -6.96
CA GLN A 70 2.83 -1.73 -7.74
C GLN A 70 4.32 -1.42 -7.72
N GLU A 71 4.70 -0.14 -7.90
CA GLU A 71 6.09 0.30 -7.78
C GLU A 71 6.67 0.00 -6.39
N TYR A 72 5.88 0.22 -5.34
CA TYR A 72 6.25 -0.12 -3.97
C TYR A 72 6.53 -1.62 -3.79
N LEU A 73 5.66 -2.50 -4.28
CA LEU A 73 5.87 -3.96 -4.18
C LEU A 73 7.11 -4.40 -4.97
N LEU A 74 7.31 -3.85 -6.18
CA LEU A 74 8.51 -4.11 -6.97
C LEU A 74 9.78 -3.66 -6.25
N PHE A 75 9.76 -2.49 -5.62
CA PHE A 75 10.88 -2.00 -4.82
C PHE A 75 11.16 -2.89 -3.61
N LYS A 76 10.11 -3.28 -2.87
CA LYS A 76 10.22 -4.15 -1.69
C LYS A 76 10.83 -5.51 -2.03
N HIS A 77 10.40 -6.13 -3.11
CA HIS A 77 10.88 -7.46 -3.52
C HIS A 77 12.14 -7.40 -4.38
N GLY A 78 12.42 -6.27 -5.04
CA GLY A 78 13.61 -6.07 -5.86
C GLY A 78 14.89 -5.81 -5.06
N GLN A 79 14.78 -5.36 -3.80
CA GLN A 79 15.93 -5.24 -2.88
C GLN A 79 16.34 -6.59 -2.23
N ALA A 80 15.62 -7.68 -2.50
CA ALA A 80 15.94 -9.01 -1.97
C ALA A 80 17.02 -9.77 -2.80
N GLY A 81 17.88 -9.04 -3.53
CA GLY A 81 19.00 -9.56 -4.32
C GLY A 81 20.35 -9.32 -3.68
#